data_AF-A0A1G3M1T8-F1
#
_entry.id   AF-A0A1G3M1T8-F1
#
_cell.length_a   1.000
_cell.length_b   1.000
_cell.length_c   1.000
_cell.angle_alpha   90.00
_cell.angle_beta   90.00
_cell.angle_gamma   90.00
#
_symmetry.space_group_name_H-M   'P 1'
#
loop_
_entity.id
_entity.type
_entity.pdbx_description
1 polymer ?
#
loop_
_entity_poly.entity_id
_entity_poly.type
_entity_poly.pdbx_seq_one_letter_code
_entity_poly.pdbx_strand_id
1 'polypeptide(L)'
;MPAITGRFSTRRPSDPAESWELEYSESEGGGYYRGIYDVFPRLPRREQEVPPGALEALNASCGLAGLHQLLLIPMAVRATGHGEQKVISPASVLGLGTRAVGLWTEKPQAGVKVLIPLERLSAIEDVTILLYGRLSFLSIAERLTIRYNTLARSSLKPALFELRRKLAGSPLPLPHEEAPAGELPLKWRRLLRSPQLRFREEAPLTYRFTMTPKSGRDDIERGQLLVVSPHELLFLCDPPEASHNYGEDSFIVPRPRITRVRAREKYLEVASNGARLSLRMAPELRQAAARWLS
;
A
#
# COMPACT_ATOMS: atom_id res chain seq x y z
N MET A 1 -12.16 16.82 12.62
CA MET A 1 -11.53 15.48 12.53
C MET A 1 -10.78 15.37 11.20
N PRO A 2 -9.48 15.12 11.19
CA PRO A 2 -8.67 15.12 9.97
C PRO A 2 -9.01 13.90 9.08
N ALA A 3 -9.18 14.14 7.78
CA ALA A 3 -9.34 13.10 6.77
C ALA A 3 -7.96 12.60 6.31
N ILE A 4 -7.78 11.28 6.23
CA ILE A 4 -6.56 10.68 5.68
C ILE A 4 -6.77 10.61 4.17
N THR A 5 -6.25 11.61 3.47
CA THR A 5 -6.41 11.75 2.01
C THR A 5 -5.37 10.92 1.27
N GLY A 6 -5.83 9.95 0.46
CA GLY A 6 -5.12 9.54 -0.76
C GLY A 6 -5.09 10.75 -1.72
N ARG A 7 -3.91 11.11 -2.20
CA ARG A 7 -3.55 12.50 -2.60
C ARG A 7 -4.20 13.01 -3.89
N PHE A 8 -4.59 14.29 -3.92
CA PHE A 8 -3.76 15.45 -4.34
C PHE A 8 -4.38 16.75 -3.76
N SER A 9 -3.57 17.58 -3.10
CA SER A 9 -3.87 18.96 -2.67
C SER A 9 -2.65 19.81 -3.02
N THR A 10 -2.88 20.98 -3.60
CA THR A 10 -1.99 21.75 -4.50
C THR A 10 -0.80 22.48 -3.85
N ARG A 11 -0.37 22.14 -2.62
CA ARG A 11 0.87 22.70 -2.02
C ARG A 11 1.64 21.78 -1.08
N ARG A 12 1.35 20.47 -1.02
CA ARG A 12 2.16 19.52 -0.23
C ARG A 12 3.13 18.77 -1.15
N PRO A 13 4.40 18.59 -0.76
CA PRO A 13 5.37 17.82 -1.55
C PRO A 13 4.79 16.44 -1.85
N SER A 14 4.87 15.97 -3.10
CA SER A 14 4.26 14.73 -3.62
C SER A 14 4.66 13.47 -2.84
N ASP A 15 5.78 13.53 -2.12
CA ASP A 15 6.26 12.51 -1.19
C ASP A 15 7.07 13.12 -0.01
N PRO A 16 6.41 13.50 1.12
CA PRO A 16 7.03 14.16 2.26
C PRO A 16 7.89 13.17 3.06
N ALA A 17 8.72 13.70 3.96
CA ALA A 17 9.41 12.90 4.98
C ALA A 17 8.42 12.15 5.88
N GLU A 18 8.75 10.92 6.26
CA GLU A 18 8.09 10.20 7.35
C GLU A 18 8.72 10.60 8.69
N SER A 19 7.97 10.48 9.79
CA SER A 19 8.44 10.86 11.13
C SER A 19 9.65 10.07 11.66
N TRP A 20 9.94 8.90 11.05
CA TRP A 20 11.06 8.03 11.41
C TRP A 20 12.27 8.21 10.48
N GLU A 21 12.13 8.97 9.39
CA GLU A 21 13.25 9.32 8.51
C GLU A 21 14.09 10.43 9.15
N LEU A 22 15.37 10.50 8.79
CA LEU A 22 16.33 11.46 9.33
C LEU A 22 16.62 12.55 8.31
N GLU A 23 16.86 13.77 8.79
CA GLU A 23 17.37 14.83 7.94
C GLU A 23 18.77 14.46 7.42
N TYR A 24 19.00 14.69 6.14
CA TYR A 24 20.31 14.44 5.53
C TYR A 24 21.25 15.60 5.85
N SER A 25 22.38 15.32 6.53
CA SER A 25 23.48 16.28 6.69
C SER A 25 24.59 15.99 5.66
N GLU A 26 25.03 17.01 4.91
CA GLU A 26 26.13 16.87 3.95
C GLU A 26 27.46 16.42 4.58
N SER A 27 27.65 16.64 5.89
CA SER A 27 28.82 16.20 6.65
C SER A 27 28.92 14.67 6.81
N GLU A 28 27.83 13.93 6.60
CA GLU A 28 27.83 12.45 6.58
C GLU A 28 28.12 11.90 5.16
N GLY A 29 28.37 12.77 4.17
CA GLY A 29 28.49 12.49 2.73
C GLY A 29 29.68 11.64 2.26
N GLY A 30 30.32 10.87 3.14
CA GLY A 30 31.45 9.98 2.82
C GLY A 30 31.00 8.54 2.58
N GLY A 31 30.33 8.25 1.47
CA GLY A 31 30.03 6.86 1.09
C GLY A 31 29.02 6.74 -0.03
N TYR A 32 29.13 5.69 -0.84
CA TYR A 32 28.21 5.38 -1.92
C TYR A 32 26.77 5.21 -1.40
N TYR A 33 25.97 6.27 -1.46
CA TYR A 33 24.57 6.23 -1.04
C TYR A 33 23.69 5.65 -2.14
N ARG A 34 22.95 4.60 -1.79
CA ARG A 34 21.93 3.99 -2.64
C ARG A 34 20.75 4.93 -2.77
N GLY A 35 20.35 5.23 -4.00
CA GLY A 35 19.08 5.90 -4.26
C GLY A 35 17.92 4.98 -3.86
N ILE A 36 16.71 5.52 -3.73
CA ILE A 36 15.49 4.70 -3.48
C ILE A 36 15.28 3.61 -4.52
N TYR A 37 15.83 3.80 -5.71
CA TYR A 37 15.82 2.82 -6.80
C TYR A 37 16.77 1.64 -6.56
N ASP A 38 17.63 1.68 -5.54
CA ASP A 38 18.55 0.58 -5.21
C ASP A 38 18.12 -0.17 -3.94
N VAL A 39 16.90 0.10 -3.46
CA VAL A 39 16.34 -0.49 -2.24
C VAL A 39 15.58 -1.75 -2.61
N PHE A 40 16.14 -2.91 -2.30
CA PHE A 40 15.50 -4.20 -2.54
C PHE A 40 15.15 -4.86 -1.20
N PRO A 41 13.93 -4.65 -0.66
CA PRO A 41 13.48 -5.39 0.51
C PRO A 41 13.56 -6.89 0.26
N ARG A 42 13.97 -7.63 1.28
CA ARG A 42 14.14 -9.07 1.20
C ARG A 42 13.73 -9.74 2.50
N LEU A 43 13.29 -10.99 2.40
CA LEU A 43 13.12 -11.86 3.56
C LEU A 43 14.51 -12.20 4.13
N PRO A 44 14.71 -12.18 5.46
CA PRO A 44 15.90 -12.75 6.08
C PRO A 44 15.89 -14.28 5.89
N ARG A 45 17.04 -14.85 5.51
CA ARG A 45 17.16 -16.31 5.33
C ARG A 45 17.45 -17.04 6.64
N ARG A 46 18.01 -16.31 7.61
CA ARG A 46 18.43 -16.78 8.93
C ARG A 46 18.35 -15.62 9.92
N GLU A 47 18.23 -15.93 11.21
CA GLU A 47 18.06 -14.92 12.25
C GLU A 47 19.24 -13.96 12.34
N GLN A 48 20.46 -14.41 12.04
CA GLN A 48 21.68 -13.60 12.10
C GLN A 48 21.73 -12.48 11.04
N GLU A 49 20.84 -12.52 10.04
CA GLU A 49 20.70 -11.43 9.07
C GLU A 49 19.82 -10.29 9.60
N VAL A 50 19.07 -10.53 10.67
CA VAL A 50 18.22 -9.53 11.31
C VAL A 50 19.10 -8.71 12.28
N PRO A 51 19.06 -7.37 12.22
CA PRO A 51 19.77 -6.53 13.17
C PRO A 51 19.50 -6.93 14.64
N PRO A 52 20.53 -6.90 15.51
CA PRO A 52 20.37 -7.25 16.92
C PRO A 52 19.23 -6.49 17.60
N GLY A 53 18.43 -7.19 18.39
CA GLY A 53 17.26 -6.64 19.09
C GLY A 53 16.02 -6.40 18.23
N ALA A 54 16.12 -6.36 16.90
CA ALA A 54 14.96 -6.12 16.04
C ALA A 54 13.96 -7.27 16.06
N LEU A 55 14.44 -8.53 15.99
CA LEU A 55 13.58 -9.71 16.03
C LEU A 55 12.80 -9.79 17.36
N GLU A 56 13.49 -9.61 18.48
CA GLU A 56 12.88 -9.65 19.81
C GLU A 56 11.84 -8.52 19.98
N ALA A 57 12.21 -7.28 19.66
CA ALA A 57 11.33 -6.13 19.80
C ALA A 57 10.09 -6.23 18.91
N LEU A 58 10.26 -6.65 17.65
CA LEU A 58 9.14 -6.86 16.73
C LEU A 58 8.30 -8.08 17.12
N ASN A 59 8.89 -9.15 17.67
CA ASN A 59 8.12 -10.27 18.17
C ASN A 59 7.24 -9.84 19.35
N ALA A 60 7.83 -9.17 20.34
CA ALA A 60 7.13 -8.65 21.51
C ALA A 60 5.98 -7.70 21.13
N SER A 61 6.18 -6.85 20.11
CA SER A 61 5.20 -5.84 19.69
C SER A 61 4.17 -6.37 18.68
N CYS A 62 4.61 -7.14 17.68
CA CYS A 62 3.80 -7.56 16.54
C CYS A 62 3.28 -9.01 16.66
N GLY A 63 3.84 -9.83 17.54
CA GLY A 63 3.54 -11.26 17.64
C GLY A 63 3.97 -12.01 16.39
N LEU A 64 5.29 -12.13 16.20
CA LEU A 64 5.86 -12.79 15.03
C LEU A 64 5.89 -14.32 15.25
N ALA A 65 5.52 -15.08 14.23
CA ALA A 65 5.59 -16.54 14.23
C ALA A 65 6.85 -17.07 13.53
N GLY A 66 7.61 -16.22 12.83
CA GLY A 66 8.85 -16.59 12.17
C GLY A 66 9.35 -15.56 11.17
N LEU A 67 10.50 -15.85 10.55
CA LEU A 67 11.23 -14.95 9.66
C LEU A 67 10.48 -14.57 8.37
N HIS A 68 9.55 -15.41 7.90
CA HIS A 68 8.71 -15.12 6.73
C HIS A 68 7.79 -13.90 6.92
N GLN A 69 7.64 -13.41 8.16
CA GLN A 69 6.89 -12.21 8.51
C GLN A 69 7.78 -10.97 8.62
N LEU A 70 9.08 -11.09 8.34
CA LEU A 70 10.03 -9.99 8.39
C LEU A 70 10.50 -9.60 6.99
N LEU A 71 10.70 -8.31 6.77
CA LEU A 71 11.34 -7.77 5.59
C LEU A 71 12.48 -6.85 6.02
N LEU A 72 13.70 -7.19 5.60
CA LEU A 72 14.87 -6.34 5.76
C LEU A 72 14.85 -5.30 4.65
N ILE A 73 14.87 -4.03 5.04
CA ILE A 73 14.79 -2.87 4.14
C ILE A 73 16.14 -2.15 4.24
N PRO A 74 16.94 -2.13 3.16
CA PRO A 74 18.19 -1.40 3.13
C PRO A 74 18.00 0.11 3.38
N MET A 75 19.04 0.75 3.88
CA MET A 75 19.10 2.20 3.98
C MET A 75 18.95 2.85 2.60
N ALA A 76 18.26 3.99 2.54
CA ALA A 76 18.06 4.76 1.33
C ALA A 76 18.21 6.26 1.59
N VAL A 77 18.65 7.00 0.58
CA VAL A 77 18.60 8.47 0.58
C VAL A 77 17.67 8.93 -0.54
N ARG A 78 16.86 9.95 -0.26
CA ARG A 78 15.96 10.54 -1.26
C ARG A 78 15.78 12.03 -1.04
N ALA A 79 15.40 12.72 -2.10
CA ALA A 79 14.82 14.05 -1.99
C ALA A 79 13.34 13.97 -1.56
N THR A 80 12.91 14.92 -0.74
CA THR A 80 11.50 15.18 -0.43
C THR A 80 11.01 16.36 -1.28
N GLY A 81 9.89 16.21 -1.98
CA GLY A 81 9.33 17.29 -2.78
C GLY A 81 10.15 17.63 -4.04
N HIS A 82 10.32 18.93 -4.31
CA HIS A 82 10.97 19.44 -5.53
C HIS A 82 12.51 19.43 -5.50
N GLY A 83 13.13 18.68 -4.59
CA GLY A 83 14.59 18.45 -4.61
C GLY A 83 15.41 19.15 -3.52
N GLU A 84 14.83 20.09 -2.78
CA GLU A 84 15.60 20.96 -1.86
C GLU A 84 15.99 20.27 -0.55
N GLN A 85 15.13 19.42 0.01
CA GLN A 85 15.41 18.70 1.25
C GLN A 85 15.67 17.23 0.95
N LYS A 86 16.73 16.66 1.52
CA LYS A 86 17.05 15.23 1.47
C LYS A 86 16.79 14.58 2.82
N VAL A 87 16.34 13.34 2.77
CA VAL A 87 16.14 12.51 3.96
C VAL A 87 16.79 11.16 3.80
N ILE A 88 17.17 10.58 4.93
CA ILE A 88 17.67 9.22 5.04
C ILE A 88 16.56 8.35 5.61
N SER A 89 16.20 7.30 4.88
CA SER A 89 15.46 6.17 5.44
C SER A 89 16.48 5.19 6.02
N PRO A 90 16.61 5.05 7.35
CA PRO A 90 17.58 4.12 7.92
C PRO A 90 17.32 2.67 7.48
N ALA A 91 18.36 1.84 7.51
CA ALA A 91 18.18 0.40 7.43
C ALA A 91 17.18 -0.04 8.51
N SER A 92 16.19 -0.81 8.09
CA SER A 92 15.01 -1.08 8.91
C SER A 92 14.49 -2.49 8.70
N VAL A 93 13.69 -2.94 9.67
CA VAL A 93 13.02 -4.24 9.63
C VAL A 93 11.53 -4.00 9.75
N LEU A 94 10.78 -4.38 8.71
CA LEU A 94 9.33 -4.38 8.72
C LEU A 94 8.84 -5.74 9.23
N GLY A 95 8.05 -5.75 10.29
CA GLY A 95 7.38 -6.93 10.83
C GLY A 95 5.89 -6.94 10.51
N LEU A 96 5.41 -8.01 9.87
CA LEU A 96 4.01 -8.27 9.51
C LEU A 96 3.43 -9.40 10.40
N GLY A 97 3.28 -9.09 11.69
CA GLY A 97 2.95 -10.08 12.72
C GLY A 97 1.47 -10.48 12.76
N THR A 98 1.08 -11.16 13.84
CA THR A 98 -0.30 -11.60 14.09
C THR A 98 -1.12 -10.56 14.84
N ARG A 99 -0.46 -9.62 15.53
CA ARG A 99 -1.09 -8.56 16.35
C ARG A 99 -0.89 -7.17 15.78
N ALA A 100 0.21 -6.90 15.10
CA ALA A 100 0.49 -5.59 14.51
C ALA A 100 1.38 -5.66 13.27
N VAL A 101 1.41 -4.55 12.53
CA VAL A 101 2.47 -4.21 11.58
C VAL A 101 3.39 -3.20 12.25
N GLY A 102 4.70 -3.43 12.23
CA GLY A 102 5.66 -2.56 12.90
C GLY A 102 6.94 -2.33 12.10
N LEU A 103 7.53 -1.15 12.23
CA LEU A 103 8.82 -0.79 11.64
C LEU A 103 9.83 -0.59 12.75
N TRP A 104 10.89 -1.40 12.76
CA TRP A 104 12.05 -1.23 13.62
C TRP A 104 13.18 -0.55 12.85
N THR A 105 13.89 0.37 13.50
CA THR A 105 15.10 0.99 12.95
C THR A 105 16.21 0.99 13.99
N GLU A 106 17.47 0.94 13.54
CA GLU A 106 18.63 1.08 14.42
C GLU A 106 18.95 2.54 14.74
N LYS A 107 18.70 3.44 13.77
CA LYS A 107 18.96 4.88 13.91
C LYS A 107 17.66 5.69 14.07
N PRO A 108 17.69 6.80 14.82
CA PRO A 108 18.84 7.32 15.58
C PRO A 108 19.09 6.55 16.89
N GLN A 109 18.11 5.77 17.33
CA GLN A 109 18.20 4.84 18.45
C GLN A 109 17.47 3.56 18.06
N ALA A 110 18.00 2.41 18.45
CA ALA A 110 17.37 1.12 18.18
C ALA A 110 15.96 1.05 18.78
N GLY A 111 14.97 0.61 18.00
CA GLY A 111 13.62 0.36 18.50
C GLY A 111 12.53 0.36 17.44
N VAL A 112 11.33 -0.04 17.84
CA VAL A 112 10.12 0.05 17.00
C VAL A 112 9.69 1.51 16.92
N LYS A 113 9.73 2.09 15.73
CA LYS A 113 9.42 3.51 15.47
C LYS A 113 7.96 3.74 15.15
N VAL A 114 7.36 2.80 14.43
CA VAL A 114 5.95 2.85 14.04
C VAL A 114 5.33 1.50 14.33
N LEU A 115 4.16 1.50 14.95
CA LEU A 115 3.41 0.29 15.27
C LEU A 115 1.93 0.52 14.99
N ILE A 116 1.36 -0.27 14.09
CA ILE A 116 -0.06 -0.25 13.75
C ILE A 116 -0.67 -1.59 14.17
N PRO A 117 -1.43 -1.61 15.29
CA PRO A 117 -2.18 -2.80 15.68
C PRO A 117 -3.11 -3.24 14.55
N LEU A 118 -3.20 -4.56 14.31
CA LEU A 118 -3.97 -5.09 13.19
C LEU A 118 -5.44 -4.74 13.34
N GLU A 119 -5.99 -4.65 14.54
CA GLU A 119 -7.36 -4.21 14.78
C GLU A 119 -7.63 -2.75 14.41
N ARG A 120 -6.58 -1.92 14.32
CA ARG A 120 -6.65 -0.49 13.92
C ARG A 120 -6.29 -0.26 12.46
N LEU A 121 -5.66 -1.22 11.80
CA LEU A 121 -5.29 -1.12 10.39
C LEU A 121 -6.56 -0.92 9.52
N SER A 122 -6.62 0.14 8.74
CA SER A 122 -7.79 0.52 7.96
C SER A 122 -7.65 0.15 6.49
N ALA A 123 -6.44 0.29 5.94
CA ALA A 123 -6.15 -0.03 4.55
C ALA A 123 -4.65 -0.29 4.31
N ILE A 124 -4.36 -0.91 3.17
CA ILE A 124 -3.02 -1.07 2.60
C ILE A 124 -3.03 -0.39 1.23
N GLU A 125 -2.07 0.50 0.99
CA GLU A 125 -1.87 1.20 -0.27
C GLU A 125 -0.49 0.81 -0.82
N ASP A 126 -0.39 0.34 -2.06
CA ASP A 126 0.87 0.13 -2.76
C ASP A 126 0.82 0.86 -4.09
N VAL A 127 1.59 1.93 -4.21
CA VAL A 127 1.61 2.80 -5.41
C VAL A 127 2.98 2.78 -6.07
N THR A 128 2.98 3.02 -7.38
CA THR A 128 4.15 3.06 -8.24
C THR A 128 4.48 4.50 -8.57
N ILE A 129 5.71 4.93 -8.29
CA ILE A 129 6.22 6.28 -8.57
C ILE A 129 7.53 6.12 -9.36
N LEU A 130 7.48 6.39 -10.67
CA LEU A 130 8.58 6.10 -11.60
C LEU A 130 9.16 4.68 -11.39
N LEU A 131 10.41 4.59 -10.90
CA LEU A 131 11.14 3.35 -10.70
C LEU A 131 11.07 2.79 -9.25
N TYR A 132 10.32 3.43 -8.34
CA TYR A 132 10.12 2.93 -6.97
C TYR A 132 8.65 2.74 -6.62
N GLY A 133 8.38 1.77 -5.74
CA GLY A 133 7.10 1.55 -5.11
C GLY A 133 7.05 2.20 -3.73
N ARG A 134 5.84 2.60 -3.32
CA ARG A 134 5.54 3.11 -1.99
C ARG A 134 4.41 2.28 -1.39
N LEU A 135 4.76 1.45 -0.42
CA LEU A 135 3.83 0.63 0.34
C LEU A 135 3.49 1.35 1.64
N SER A 136 2.21 1.55 1.91
CA SER A 136 1.68 2.25 3.08
C SER A 136 0.64 1.40 3.80
N PHE A 137 0.75 1.35 5.13
CA PHE A 137 -0.23 0.79 6.04
C PHE A 137 -0.92 1.96 6.74
N LEU A 138 -2.24 2.04 6.62
CA LEU A 138 -3.02 3.22 7.01
C LEU A 138 -3.90 2.88 8.21
N SER A 139 -3.88 3.71 9.25
CA SER A 139 -4.84 3.68 10.37
C SER A 139 -5.33 5.09 10.68
N ILE A 140 -6.28 5.25 11.61
CA ILE A 140 -6.80 6.59 11.98
C ILE A 140 -5.74 7.54 12.55
N ALA A 141 -4.77 7.01 13.30
CA ALA A 141 -3.78 7.80 14.02
C ALA A 141 -2.38 7.72 13.38
N GLU A 142 -2.06 6.57 12.79
CA GLU A 142 -0.73 6.23 12.35
C GLU A 142 -0.70 5.85 10.88
N ARG A 143 0.43 6.17 10.23
CA ARG A 143 0.78 5.70 8.89
C ARG A 143 2.19 5.13 8.94
N LEU A 144 2.35 3.92 8.41
CA LEU A 144 3.66 3.33 8.17
C LEU A 144 3.85 3.25 6.68
N THR A 145 4.85 3.96 6.16
CA THR A 145 5.21 3.94 4.74
C THR A 145 6.60 3.37 4.58
N ILE A 146 6.82 2.52 3.59
CA ILE A 146 8.15 2.12 3.13
C ILE A 146 8.27 2.37 1.62
N ARG A 147 9.50 2.62 1.18
CA ARG A 147 9.86 2.86 -0.23
C ARG A 147 10.79 1.76 -0.68
N TYR A 148 10.60 1.27 -1.89
CA TYR A 148 11.32 0.12 -2.40
C TYR A 148 11.45 0.18 -3.92
N ASN A 149 12.45 -0.46 -4.51
CA ASN A 149 12.53 -0.64 -5.96
C ASN A 149 11.36 -1.53 -6.42
N THR A 150 10.61 -1.13 -7.45
CA THR A 150 9.44 -1.86 -7.96
C THR A 150 9.75 -3.31 -8.36
N LEU A 151 10.98 -3.63 -8.77
CA LEU A 151 11.45 -4.99 -9.05
C LEU A 151 11.40 -5.90 -7.82
N ALA A 152 11.49 -5.34 -6.61
CA ALA A 152 11.37 -6.08 -5.35
C ALA A 152 9.91 -6.36 -4.94
N ARG A 153 8.90 -5.88 -5.69
CA ARG A 153 7.48 -6.09 -5.37
C ARG A 153 7.13 -7.57 -5.25
N SER A 154 7.73 -8.43 -6.09
CA SER A 154 7.53 -9.89 -6.04
C SER A 154 7.93 -10.48 -4.68
N SER A 155 8.99 -9.97 -4.06
CA SER A 155 9.45 -10.39 -2.72
C SER A 155 8.49 -9.97 -1.60
N LEU A 156 7.73 -8.88 -1.79
CA LEU A 156 6.76 -8.38 -0.82
C LEU A 156 5.42 -9.13 -0.86
N LYS A 157 5.03 -9.63 -2.03
CA LYS A 157 3.71 -10.24 -2.29
C LYS A 157 3.34 -11.35 -1.29
N PRO A 158 4.20 -12.34 -0.97
CA PRO A 158 3.84 -13.39 -0.02
C PRO A 158 3.52 -12.85 1.38
N ALA A 159 4.32 -11.93 1.87
CA ALA A 159 4.15 -11.36 3.21
C ALA A 159 2.90 -10.48 3.29
N LEU A 160 2.62 -9.71 2.24
CA LEU A 160 1.37 -8.94 2.10
C LEU A 160 0.13 -9.82 1.98
N PHE A 161 0.23 -10.93 1.25
CA PHE A 161 -0.86 -11.90 1.13
C PHE A 161 -1.24 -12.50 2.49
N GLU A 162 -0.25 -12.93 3.27
CA GLU A 162 -0.50 -13.46 4.62
C GLU A 162 -1.06 -12.40 5.58
N LEU A 163 -0.58 -11.16 5.51
CA LEU A 163 -1.20 -10.06 6.26
C LEU A 163 -2.67 -9.90 5.89
N ARG A 164 -2.98 -9.82 4.59
CA ARG A 164 -4.36 -9.68 4.11
C ARG A 164 -5.25 -10.81 4.59
N ARG A 165 -4.76 -12.05 4.60
CA ARG A 165 -5.50 -13.20 5.14
C ARG A 165 -5.87 -13.02 6.62
N LYS A 166 -4.97 -12.45 7.43
CA LYS A 166 -5.25 -12.12 8.84
C LYS A 166 -6.31 -11.02 8.99
N LEU A 167 -6.36 -10.08 8.04
CA LEU A 167 -7.33 -8.97 8.03
C LEU A 167 -8.71 -9.35 7.49
N ALA A 168 -8.78 -10.43 6.71
CA ALA A 168 -9.95 -10.86 5.93
C ALA A 168 -11.23 -11.04 6.77
N GLY A 169 -11.10 -11.37 8.06
CA GLY A 169 -12.21 -11.56 8.98
C GLY A 169 -13.26 -12.56 8.48
N SER A 170 -14.48 -12.50 9.02
CA SER A 170 -15.60 -13.29 8.51
C SER A 170 -15.96 -12.86 7.08
N PRO A 171 -16.26 -13.81 6.18
CA PRO A 171 -16.70 -13.48 4.83
C PRO A 171 -18.03 -12.74 4.86
N LEU A 172 -18.16 -11.71 4.03
CA LEU A 172 -19.39 -10.96 3.81
C LEU A 172 -20.02 -11.34 2.47
N PRO A 173 -21.36 -11.24 2.34
CA PRO A 173 -22.04 -11.46 1.07
C PRO A 173 -21.45 -10.61 -0.05
N LEU A 174 -21.43 -11.16 -1.26
CA LEU A 174 -21.05 -10.41 -2.44
C LEU A 174 -22.21 -9.53 -2.90
N PRO A 175 -21.92 -8.30 -3.34
CA PRO A 175 -22.93 -7.46 -3.97
C PRO A 175 -23.37 -8.11 -5.29
N HIS A 176 -24.67 -8.09 -5.55
CA HIS A 176 -25.20 -8.46 -6.86
C HIS A 176 -24.77 -7.43 -7.90
N GLU A 177 -24.21 -7.90 -9.00
CA GLU A 177 -23.93 -7.09 -10.17
C GLU A 177 -24.37 -7.85 -11.41
N GLU A 178 -25.08 -7.15 -12.29
CA GLU A 178 -25.30 -7.63 -13.66
C GLU A 178 -23.95 -7.78 -14.35
N ALA A 179 -23.76 -8.89 -15.08
CA ALA A 179 -22.49 -9.22 -15.70
C ALA A 179 -21.89 -8.01 -16.41
N PRO A 180 -20.59 -7.69 -16.21
CA PRO A 180 -20.00 -6.50 -16.79
C PRO A 180 -20.17 -6.52 -18.31
N ALA A 181 -20.78 -5.47 -18.85
CA ALA A 181 -20.96 -5.31 -20.29
C ALA A 181 -19.59 -5.03 -20.92
N GLY A 182 -18.97 -6.06 -21.51
CA GLY A 182 -17.76 -5.92 -22.34
C GLY A 182 -16.60 -6.81 -21.92
N GLU A 183 -15.73 -7.09 -22.90
CA GLU A 183 -14.54 -7.88 -22.69
C GLU A 183 -13.45 -7.04 -21.99
N LEU A 184 -12.95 -7.51 -20.84
CA LEU A 184 -11.85 -6.85 -20.13
C LEU A 184 -10.54 -6.92 -20.94
N PRO A 185 -9.72 -5.84 -20.96
CA PRO A 185 -8.38 -5.92 -21.53
C PRO A 185 -7.53 -7.02 -20.86
N LEU A 186 -6.61 -7.62 -21.63
CA LEU A 186 -5.87 -8.82 -21.23
C LEU A 186 -5.13 -8.66 -19.88
N LYS A 187 -4.52 -7.50 -19.62
CA LYS A 187 -3.85 -7.18 -18.34
C LYS A 187 -4.79 -7.39 -17.15
N TRP A 188 -5.96 -6.75 -17.20
CA TRP A 188 -6.96 -6.78 -16.12
C TRP A 188 -7.57 -8.17 -15.96
N ARG A 189 -7.80 -8.88 -17.07
CA ARG A 189 -8.24 -10.28 -17.05
C ARG A 189 -7.25 -11.20 -16.34
N ARG A 190 -5.94 -11.02 -16.60
CA ARG A 190 -4.88 -11.76 -15.91
C ARG A 190 -4.80 -11.40 -14.43
N LEU A 191 -4.93 -10.11 -14.08
CA LEU A 191 -4.93 -9.66 -12.68
C LEU A 191 -6.10 -10.26 -11.89
N LEU A 192 -7.31 -10.35 -12.46
CA LEU A 192 -8.47 -10.97 -11.81
C LEU A 192 -8.27 -12.45 -11.44
N ARG A 193 -7.38 -13.15 -12.13
CA ARG A 193 -7.00 -14.54 -11.83
C ARG A 193 -5.76 -14.64 -10.94
N SER A 194 -5.10 -13.52 -10.66
CA SER A 194 -3.87 -13.50 -9.87
C SER A 194 -4.15 -13.72 -8.38
N PRO A 195 -3.27 -14.43 -7.65
CA PRO A 195 -3.29 -14.48 -6.18
C PRO A 195 -3.20 -13.09 -5.52
N GLN A 196 -2.81 -12.07 -6.28
CA GLN A 196 -2.83 -10.68 -5.84
C GLN A 196 -4.25 -10.16 -5.58
N LEU A 197 -5.26 -10.61 -6.30
CA LEU A 197 -6.64 -10.17 -6.09
C LEU A 197 -7.48 -11.21 -5.34
N ARG A 198 -7.06 -12.47 -5.39
CA ARG A 198 -7.80 -13.59 -4.82
C ARG A 198 -7.04 -14.24 -3.67
N PHE A 199 -7.70 -14.40 -2.52
CA PHE A 199 -7.20 -15.25 -1.43
C PHE A 199 -7.17 -16.74 -1.80
N ARG A 200 -8.08 -17.17 -2.67
CA ARG A 200 -8.18 -18.53 -3.20
C ARG A 200 -8.56 -18.44 -4.67
N GLU A 201 -7.98 -19.29 -5.50
CA GLU A 201 -8.14 -19.22 -6.96
C GLU A 201 -9.61 -19.17 -7.41
N GLU A 202 -10.50 -19.87 -6.72
CA GLU A 202 -11.94 -19.95 -7.01
C GLU A 202 -12.81 -18.99 -6.19
N ALA A 203 -12.22 -18.13 -5.36
CA ALA A 203 -13.01 -17.21 -4.54
C ALA A 203 -13.86 -16.29 -5.44
N PRO A 204 -15.18 -16.21 -5.22
CA PRO A 204 -16.04 -15.38 -6.04
C PRO A 204 -15.70 -13.91 -5.82
N LEU A 205 -15.81 -13.11 -6.86
CA LEU A 205 -15.58 -11.68 -6.83
C LEU A 205 -16.59 -10.94 -7.69
N THR A 206 -16.99 -9.76 -7.24
CA THR A 206 -17.73 -8.78 -8.03
C THR A 206 -16.74 -7.71 -8.46
N TYR A 207 -16.79 -7.27 -9.72
CA TYR A 207 -15.85 -6.28 -10.21
C TYR A 207 -16.45 -5.37 -11.28
N ARG A 208 -15.92 -4.15 -11.35
CA ARG A 208 -16.22 -3.20 -12.40
C ARG A 208 -14.95 -2.56 -12.89
N PHE A 209 -14.86 -2.44 -14.20
CA PHE A 209 -13.73 -1.86 -14.91
C PHE A 209 -14.18 -0.65 -15.72
N THR A 210 -13.32 0.36 -15.82
CA THR A 210 -13.52 1.48 -16.73
C THR A 210 -12.18 2.05 -17.17
N MET A 211 -12.17 2.74 -18.30
CA MET A 211 -11.04 3.52 -18.76
C MET A 211 -11.31 5.00 -18.48
N THR A 212 -10.36 5.67 -17.85
CA THR A 212 -10.46 7.11 -17.63
C THR A 212 -10.08 7.82 -18.93
N PRO A 213 -10.97 8.61 -19.55
CA PRO A 213 -10.67 9.26 -20.81
C PRO A 213 -9.54 10.27 -20.65
N LYS A 214 -8.78 10.49 -21.73
CA LYS A 214 -7.76 11.54 -21.78
C LYS A 214 -8.43 12.90 -21.68
N SER A 215 -8.14 13.66 -20.61
CA SER A 215 -8.67 15.02 -20.42
C SER A 215 -7.75 16.13 -20.94
N GLY A 216 -6.58 15.79 -21.50
CA GLY A 216 -5.61 16.75 -22.01
C GLY A 216 -4.52 16.13 -22.89
N ARG A 217 -3.64 16.99 -23.44
CA ARG A 217 -2.57 16.59 -24.38
C ARG A 217 -1.54 15.63 -23.75
N ASP A 218 -1.35 15.73 -22.44
CA ASP A 218 -0.41 14.93 -21.65
C ASP A 218 -1.09 13.88 -20.76
N ASP A 219 -2.43 13.80 -20.77
CA ASP A 219 -3.15 12.77 -20.01
C ASP A 219 -3.12 11.44 -20.76
N ILE A 220 -2.70 10.39 -20.07
CA ILE A 220 -2.74 9.02 -20.57
C ILE A 220 -4.08 8.41 -20.14
N GLU A 221 -4.67 7.61 -21.04
CA GLU A 221 -5.86 6.84 -20.72
C GLU A 221 -5.48 5.78 -19.67
N ARG A 222 -6.23 5.72 -18.56
CA ARG A 222 -5.89 4.84 -17.44
C ARG A 222 -7.00 3.87 -17.14
N GLY A 223 -6.68 2.59 -17.16
CA GLY A 223 -7.55 1.54 -16.67
C GLY A 223 -7.70 1.63 -15.17
N GLN A 224 -8.94 1.47 -14.70
CA GLN A 224 -9.28 1.42 -13.30
C GLN A 224 -10.18 0.20 -13.06
N LEU A 225 -9.81 -0.61 -12.07
CA LEU A 225 -10.53 -1.82 -11.69
C LEU A 225 -10.92 -1.73 -10.22
N LEU A 226 -12.23 -1.82 -9.97
CA LEU A 226 -12.80 -1.97 -8.64
C LEU A 226 -13.19 -3.43 -8.45
N VAL A 227 -12.75 -4.06 -7.36
CA VAL A 227 -13.06 -5.46 -7.03
C VAL A 227 -13.58 -5.53 -5.61
N VAL A 228 -14.67 -6.27 -5.42
CA VAL A 228 -15.21 -6.64 -4.12
C VAL A 228 -15.17 -8.16 -4.01
N SER A 229 -14.41 -8.66 -3.04
CA SER A 229 -14.44 -10.06 -2.60
C SER A 229 -15.26 -10.17 -1.31
N PRO A 230 -15.53 -11.37 -0.76
CA PRO A 230 -16.17 -11.49 0.55
C PRO A 230 -15.40 -10.80 1.69
N HIS A 231 -14.11 -10.55 1.52
CA HIS A 231 -13.21 -10.12 2.59
C HIS A 231 -12.63 -8.73 2.38
N GLU A 232 -12.56 -8.25 1.14
CA GLU A 232 -11.81 -7.03 0.80
C GLU A 232 -12.49 -6.25 -0.32
N LEU A 233 -12.36 -4.93 -0.23
CA LEU A 233 -12.55 -3.99 -1.33
C LEU A 233 -11.16 -3.66 -1.87
N LEU A 234 -10.94 -3.89 -3.15
CA LEU A 234 -9.71 -3.56 -3.85
C LEU A 234 -10.01 -2.53 -4.93
N PHE A 235 -9.16 -1.51 -5.02
CA PHE A 235 -9.11 -0.60 -6.13
C PHE A 235 -7.73 -0.67 -6.75
N LEU A 236 -7.68 -0.86 -8.07
CA LEU A 236 -6.44 -0.89 -8.83
C LEU A 236 -6.52 0.12 -9.98
N CYS A 237 -5.40 0.75 -10.30
CA CYS A 237 -5.31 1.63 -11.45
C CYS A 237 -3.93 1.59 -12.10
N ASP A 238 -3.89 1.97 -13.37
CA ASP A 238 -2.63 2.23 -14.05
C ASP A 238 -1.90 3.42 -13.38
N PRO A 239 -0.58 3.32 -13.13
CA PRO A 239 0.17 4.42 -12.53
C PRO A 239 0.16 5.66 -13.45
N PRO A 240 0.09 6.88 -12.89
CA PRO A 240 0.01 8.12 -13.69
C PRO A 240 1.25 8.40 -14.55
N GLU A 241 2.43 7.98 -14.07
CA GLU A 241 3.73 8.33 -14.67
C GLU A 241 4.34 7.19 -15.49
N ALA A 242 3.65 6.05 -15.61
CA ALA A 242 4.16 4.91 -16.36
C ALA A 242 3.96 5.14 -17.87
N SER A 243 5.03 5.53 -18.57
CA SER A 243 5.06 5.70 -20.04
C SER A 243 4.63 4.47 -20.84
N HIS A 244 4.47 3.31 -20.19
CA HIS A 244 4.24 2.01 -20.82
C HIS A 244 3.11 1.17 -20.18
N ASN A 245 2.23 1.74 -19.32
CA ASN A 245 1.18 0.99 -18.61
C ASN A 245 1.70 -0.24 -17.81
N TYR A 246 3.00 -0.27 -17.48
CA TYR A 246 3.58 -1.31 -16.64
C TYR A 246 3.43 -0.96 -15.16
N GLY A 247 3.12 -1.98 -14.36
CA GLY A 247 2.81 -1.84 -12.95
C GLY A 247 1.33 -1.60 -12.67
N GLU A 248 1.00 -1.63 -11.40
CA GLU A 248 -0.33 -1.39 -10.87
C GLU A 248 -0.20 -0.64 -9.55
N ASP A 249 -1.03 0.38 -9.37
CA ASP A 249 -1.32 0.92 -8.05
C ASP A 249 -2.45 0.09 -7.46
N SER A 250 -2.38 -0.20 -6.17
CA SER A 250 -3.40 -0.96 -5.46
C SER A 250 -3.75 -0.31 -4.13
N PHE A 251 -5.04 -0.36 -3.81
CA PHE A 251 -5.59 0.08 -2.55
C PHE A 251 -6.54 -0.98 -2.03
N ILE A 252 -6.27 -1.49 -0.83
CA ILE A 252 -6.93 -2.66 -0.26
C ILE A 252 -7.53 -2.26 1.07
N VAL A 253 -8.84 -2.47 1.21
CA VAL A 253 -9.60 -2.21 2.44
C VAL A 253 -10.27 -3.50 2.89
N PRO A 254 -10.00 -4.01 4.10
CA PRO A 254 -10.71 -5.18 4.60
C PRO A 254 -12.18 -4.83 4.83
N ARG A 255 -13.10 -5.56 4.18
CA ARG A 255 -14.54 -5.26 4.18
C ARG A 255 -15.18 -5.33 5.56
N PRO A 256 -14.85 -6.28 6.46
CA PRO A 256 -15.45 -6.32 7.79
C PRO A 256 -15.24 -5.05 8.61
N ARG A 257 -14.33 -4.17 8.19
CA ARG A 257 -13.97 -2.92 8.86
C ARG A 257 -14.63 -1.71 8.22
N ILE A 258 -15.20 -1.86 7.03
CA ILE A 258 -15.92 -0.80 6.31
C ILE A 258 -17.24 -0.58 7.03
N THR A 259 -17.44 0.63 7.50
CA THR A 259 -18.68 1.06 8.19
C THR A 259 -19.55 1.92 7.31
N ARG A 260 -18.96 2.57 6.30
CA ARG A 260 -19.70 3.46 5.39
C ARG A 260 -18.92 3.67 4.11
N VAL A 261 -19.64 3.69 2.98
CA VAL A 261 -19.10 4.10 1.68
C VAL A 261 -19.97 5.21 1.10
N ARG A 262 -19.36 6.29 0.59
CA ARG A 262 -20.07 7.40 -0.05
C ARG A 262 -19.35 7.85 -1.32
N ALA A 263 -20.09 7.86 -2.43
CA ALA A 263 -19.63 8.52 -3.63
C ALA A 263 -19.67 10.05 -3.43
N ARG A 264 -18.52 10.70 -3.58
CA ARG A 264 -18.41 12.17 -3.68
C ARG A 264 -18.10 12.55 -5.12
N GLU A 265 -18.20 13.84 -5.41
CA GLU A 265 -17.99 14.38 -6.76
C GLU A 265 -16.65 13.97 -7.38
N LYS A 266 -15.56 13.93 -6.59
CA LYS A 266 -14.20 13.67 -7.08
C LYS A 266 -13.53 12.42 -6.51
N TYR A 267 -14.12 11.78 -5.51
CA TYR A 267 -13.53 10.64 -4.81
C TYR A 267 -14.59 9.75 -4.16
N LEU A 268 -14.24 8.49 -3.91
CA LEU A 268 -14.97 7.61 -3.02
C LEU A 268 -14.48 7.86 -1.59
N GLU A 269 -15.41 8.14 -0.68
CA GLU A 269 -15.13 8.21 0.76
C GLU A 269 -15.46 6.84 1.37
N VAL A 270 -14.47 6.18 1.98
CA VAL A 270 -14.63 4.92 2.69
C VAL A 270 -14.28 5.12 4.15
N ALA A 271 -15.26 4.96 5.03
CA ALA A 271 -15.03 4.91 6.47
C ALA A 271 -14.68 3.47 6.86
N SER A 272 -13.46 3.26 7.37
CA SER A 272 -12.95 1.95 7.77
C SER A 272 -12.22 2.07 9.10
N ASN A 273 -12.58 1.28 10.11
CA ASN A 273 -11.94 1.31 11.43
C ASN A 273 -11.79 2.73 12.03
N GLY A 274 -12.81 3.58 11.86
CA GLY A 274 -12.81 4.98 12.30
C GLY A 274 -11.98 5.94 11.42
N ALA A 275 -11.12 5.44 10.55
CA ALA A 275 -10.43 6.25 9.55
C ALA A 275 -11.38 6.61 8.39
N ARG A 276 -11.16 7.78 7.79
CA ARG A 276 -11.81 8.19 6.54
C ARG A 276 -10.78 8.19 5.43
N LEU A 277 -10.97 7.29 4.48
CA LEU A 277 -10.12 7.08 3.32
C LEU A 277 -10.77 7.76 2.10
N SER A 278 -9.98 8.48 1.32
CA SER A 278 -10.44 9.11 0.07
C SER A 278 -9.72 8.49 -1.12
N LEU A 279 -10.48 7.82 -2.00
CA LEU A 279 -9.95 7.19 -3.21
C LEU A 279 -10.42 7.94 -4.46
N ARG A 280 -9.49 8.43 -5.27
CA ARG A 280 -9.82 9.02 -6.57
C ARG A 280 -10.02 7.91 -7.59
N MET A 281 -11.23 7.82 -8.13
CA MET A 281 -11.58 6.85 -9.17
C MET A 281 -12.66 7.45 -10.07
N ALA A 282 -12.90 6.85 -11.24
CA ALA A 282 -13.90 7.29 -12.20
C ALA A 282 -15.32 7.32 -11.61
N PRO A 283 -16.22 8.20 -12.10
CA PRO A 283 -17.57 8.34 -11.58
C PRO A 283 -18.35 7.02 -11.51
N GLU A 284 -18.31 6.20 -12.57
CA GLU A 284 -19.04 4.93 -12.59
C GLU A 284 -18.56 3.96 -11.50
N LEU A 285 -17.25 3.93 -11.21
CA LEU A 285 -16.69 3.10 -10.14
C LEU A 285 -17.10 3.60 -8.76
N ARG A 286 -17.11 4.92 -8.55
CA ARG A 286 -17.55 5.50 -7.27
C ARG A 286 -19.00 5.13 -6.98
N GLN A 287 -19.87 5.24 -7.98
CA GLN A 287 -21.28 4.89 -7.85
C GLN A 287 -21.47 3.39 -7.62
N ALA A 288 -20.72 2.54 -8.34
CA ALA A 288 -20.74 1.11 -8.12
C ALA A 288 -20.32 0.72 -6.70
N ALA A 289 -19.18 1.23 -6.22
CA ALA A 289 -18.71 1.00 -4.86
C ALA A 289 -19.72 1.44 -3.81
N ALA A 290 -20.32 2.62 -3.97
CA ALA A 290 -21.32 3.13 -3.05
C ALA A 290 -22.58 2.25 -3.02
N ARG A 291 -23.05 1.73 -4.16
CA ARG A 291 -24.21 0.82 -4.21
C ARG A 291 -23.92 -0.57 -3.64
N TRP A 292 -22.71 -1.07 -3.83
CA TRP A 292 -22.34 -2.41 -3.38
C TRP A 292 -22.09 -2.51 -1.87
N LEU A 293 -21.73 -1.39 -1.24
CA LEU A 293 -21.24 -1.34 0.14
C LEU A 293 -22.01 -0.33 1.01
N SER A 294 -23.16 0.17 0.53
CA SER A 294 -24.11 0.98 1.29
C SER A 294 -24.98 0.16 2.21
#